data_AF-A0A7C1SD96-F1
#
_entry.id   AF-A0A7C1SD96-F1
#
_cell.length_a   1.000
_cell.length_b   1.000
_cell.length_c   1.000
_cell.angle_alpha   90.00
_cell.angle_beta   90.00
_cell.angle_gamma   90.00
#
_symmetry.space_group_name_H-M   'P 1'
#
loop_
_entity.id
_entity.type
_entity.pdbx_description
1 polymer ?
#
loop_
_entity_poly.entity_id
_entity_poly.type
_entity_poly.pdbx_seq_one_letter_code
_entity_poly.pdbx_strand_id
1 'polypeptide(L)'
;MKLRIIIWTAVGILVIAGVIFIIAGSKSTPRRITLKEIRLQTERTEASLNQVTARLAQAKAVPLSPEATSSLNTAESLLTQARTMLEQAKSETEPKTAEEKLRTIHRLLTRARRLIRNATKPQVTPPAGSP
;
A
#
# COMPACT_ATOMS: atom_id res chain seq x y z
N MET A 1 -21.73 -56.65 13.73
CA MET A 1 -22.24 -55.26 13.51
C MET A 1 -21.46 -54.19 14.27
N LYS A 2 -20.98 -54.44 15.51
CA LYS A 2 -20.23 -53.46 16.33
C LYS A 2 -18.94 -52.91 15.69
N LEU A 3 -18.21 -53.74 14.93
CA LEU A 3 -16.95 -53.34 14.28
C LEU A 3 -17.12 -52.24 13.22
N ARG A 4 -18.24 -52.26 12.48
CA ARG A 4 -18.51 -51.29 11.40
C ARG A 4 -18.78 -49.90 11.94
N ILE A 5 -19.38 -49.82 13.13
CA ILE A 5 -19.66 -48.55 13.82
C ILE A 5 -18.34 -47.92 14.25
N ILE A 6 -17.44 -48.69 14.87
CA ILE A 6 -16.13 -48.19 15.35
C ILE A 6 -15.29 -47.65 14.18
N ILE A 7 -15.28 -48.35 13.04
CA ILE A 7 -14.55 -47.91 11.84
C ILE A 7 -15.11 -46.59 11.30
N TRP A 8 -16.44 -46.45 11.25
CA TRP A 8 -17.07 -45.20 10.81
C TRP A 8 -16.77 -44.03 11.76
N THR A 9 -16.75 -44.26 13.07
CA THR A 9 -16.39 -43.21 14.03
C THR A 9 -14.93 -42.78 13.88
N ALA A 10 -14.00 -43.72 13.68
CA ALA A 10 -12.59 -43.42 13.48
C ALA A 10 -12.35 -42.59 12.20
N VAL A 11 -13.03 -42.94 11.10
CA VAL A 11 -12.96 -42.17 9.85
C VAL A 11 -13.54 -40.77 10.03
N GLY A 12 -14.67 -40.62 10.72
CA GLY A 12 -15.25 -39.31 11.03
C GLY A 12 -14.30 -38.40 11.81
N ILE A 13 -13.62 -38.94 12.83
CA ILE A 13 -12.65 -38.19 13.64
C ILE A 13 -11.44 -37.78 12.78
N LEU A 14 -10.94 -38.65 11.91
CA LEU A 14 -9.81 -38.35 11.02
C LEU A 14 -10.12 -37.23 10.03
N VAL A 15 -11.33 -37.22 9.46
CA VAL A 15 -11.80 -36.16 8.57
C VAL A 15 -11.92 -34.84 9.33
N ILE A 16 -12.50 -34.84 10.53
CA ILE A 16 -12.62 -33.63 11.37
C ILE A 16 -11.23 -33.10 11.75
N ALA A 17 -10.31 -33.97 12.18
CA ALA A 17 -8.95 -33.58 12.50
C ALA A 17 -8.20 -33.04 11.28
N GLY A 18 -8.38 -33.63 10.10
CA GLY A 18 -7.81 -33.15 8.85
C GLY A 18 -8.31 -31.76 8.44
N VAL A 19 -9.62 -31.51 8.56
CA VAL A 19 -10.21 -30.20 8.28
C VAL A 19 -9.71 -29.14 9.25
N ILE A 20 -9.62 -29.46 10.55
CA ILE A 20 -9.04 -28.56 11.56
C ILE A 20 -7.57 -28.27 11.25
N PHE A 21 -6.80 -29.29 10.85
CA PHE A 21 -5.39 -29.14 10.50
C PHE A 21 -5.18 -28.26 9.25
N ILE A 22 -6.05 -28.36 8.24
CA ILE A 22 -6.00 -27.51 7.04
C ILE A 22 -6.32 -26.05 7.39
N ILE A 23 -7.34 -25.81 8.23
CA ILE A 23 -7.72 -24.45 8.65
C ILE A 23 -6.64 -23.85 9.58
N ALA A 24 -6.05 -24.64 10.47
CA ALA A 24 -5.01 -24.18 11.39
C ALA A 24 -3.61 -24.08 10.73
N GLY A 25 -3.35 -24.86 9.68
CA GLY A 25 -2.08 -24.91 8.93
C GLY A 25 -1.87 -23.72 7.99
N SER A 26 -2.92 -22.95 7.68
CA SER A 26 -2.81 -21.67 6.95
C SER A 26 -2.28 -20.53 7.84
N LYS A 27 -1.37 -20.81 8.77
CA LYS A 27 -0.62 -19.76 9.46
C LYS A 27 0.49 -19.31 8.54
N SER A 28 0.20 -18.27 7.77
CA SER A 28 1.18 -17.42 7.11
C SER A 28 2.40 -17.27 8.02
N THR A 29 3.53 -17.82 7.60
CA THR A 29 4.79 -17.68 8.32
C THR A 29 4.99 -16.19 8.59
N PRO A 30 5.13 -15.76 9.86
CA PRO A 30 5.33 -14.36 10.17
C PRO A 30 6.67 -13.97 9.54
N ARG A 31 6.62 -13.22 8.44
CA ARG A 31 7.79 -12.68 7.76
C ARG A 31 8.50 -11.82 8.80
N ARG A 32 9.62 -12.31 9.34
CA ARG A 32 10.42 -11.57 10.32
C ARG A 32 11.04 -10.38 9.60
N ILE A 33 10.37 -9.24 9.66
CA ILE A 33 10.89 -8.00 9.10
C ILE A 33 12.06 -7.58 9.99
N THR A 34 13.23 -7.51 9.37
CA THR A 34 14.43 -7.04 10.06
C THR A 34 14.52 -5.52 9.97
N LEU A 35 15.09 -4.89 10.99
CA LEU A 35 15.33 -3.43 11.01
C LEU A 35 16.15 -2.94 9.79
N LYS A 36 17.03 -3.80 9.26
CA LYS A 36 17.78 -3.51 8.02
C LYS A 36 16.87 -3.36 6.81
N GLU A 37 15.86 -4.21 6.68
CA GLU A 37 14.91 -4.17 5.58
C GLU A 37 14.00 -2.94 5.67
N ILE A 38 13.63 -2.54 6.89
CA ILE A 38 12.90 -1.29 7.14
C ILE A 38 13.75 -0.09 6.71
N ARG A 39 15.03 -0.01 7.10
CA ARG A 39 15.92 1.08 6.66
C ARG A 39 16.03 1.17 5.14
N LEU A 40 16.25 0.02 4.47
CA LEU A 40 16.30 -0.03 3.02
C LEU A 40 14.98 0.41 2.37
N GLN A 41 13.84 0.03 2.94
CA GLN A 41 12.52 0.49 2.48
C GLN A 41 12.33 1.99 2.70
N THR A 42 12.82 2.53 3.81
CA THR A 42 12.77 3.97 4.09
C THR A 42 13.59 4.76 3.08
N GLU A 43 14.82 4.34 2.76
CA GLU A 43 15.65 4.98 1.72
C GLU A 43 14.98 4.96 0.34
N ARG A 44 14.39 3.83 -0.04
CA ARG A 44 13.62 3.72 -1.30
C ARG A 44 12.40 4.64 -1.30
N THR A 45 11.73 4.75 -0.16
CA THR A 45 10.55 5.60 0.02
C THR A 45 10.93 7.07 -0.07
N GLU A 46 12.08 7.45 0.47
CA GLU A 46 12.65 8.80 0.38
C GLU A 46 13.01 9.17 -1.06
N ALA A 47 13.70 8.28 -1.79
CA ALA A 47 13.96 8.47 -3.21
C ALA A 47 12.66 8.63 -4.02
N SER A 48 11.66 7.81 -3.72
CA SER A 48 10.34 7.88 -4.33
C SER A 48 9.61 9.20 -4.00
N LEU A 49 9.71 9.70 -2.76
CA LEU A 49 9.17 11.01 -2.37
C LEU A 49 9.81 12.12 -3.21
N ASN A 50 11.14 12.14 -3.30
CA ASN A 50 11.86 13.16 -4.05
C ASN A 50 11.48 13.15 -5.54
N GLN A 51 11.32 11.97 -6.15
CA GLN A 51 10.81 11.86 -7.52
C GLN A 51 9.40 12.44 -7.69
N VAL A 52 8.49 12.19 -6.76
CA VAL A 52 7.12 12.71 -6.84
C VAL A 52 7.08 14.21 -6.59
N THR A 53 7.91 14.72 -5.68
CA THR A 53 8.06 16.16 -5.46
C THR A 53 8.61 16.86 -6.71
N ALA A 54 9.61 16.27 -7.38
CA ALA A 54 10.12 16.82 -8.64
C ALA A 54 9.04 16.85 -9.73
N ARG A 55 8.22 15.79 -9.84
CA ARG A 55 7.07 15.77 -10.77
C ARG A 55 6.00 16.81 -10.42
N LEU A 56 5.76 17.05 -9.13
CA LEU A 56 4.85 18.08 -8.67
C LEU A 56 5.36 19.47 -9.07
N ALA A 57 6.65 19.74 -8.88
CA ALA A 57 7.27 21.01 -9.31
C ALA A 57 7.17 21.21 -10.83
N GLN A 58 7.42 20.16 -11.62
CA GLN A 58 7.23 20.19 -13.07
C GLN A 58 5.77 20.43 -13.46
N ALA A 59 4.81 19.78 -12.78
CA ALA A 59 3.39 19.98 -13.02
C ALA A 59 2.93 21.41 -12.69
N LYS A 60 3.46 22.00 -11.61
CA LYS A 60 3.17 23.40 -11.23
C LYS A 60 3.79 24.43 -12.17
N ALA A 61 4.87 24.09 -12.88
CA ALA A 61 5.48 24.97 -13.86
C ALA A 61 4.64 25.12 -15.15
N VAL A 62 3.66 24.24 -15.37
CA VAL A 62 2.72 24.33 -16.48
C VAL A 62 1.48 25.09 -16.01
N PRO A 63 1.01 26.12 -16.75
CA PRO A 63 -0.26 26.77 -16.45
C PRO A 63 -1.41 25.78 -16.64
N LEU A 64 -2.08 25.44 -15.55
CA LEU A 64 -3.14 24.43 -15.46
C LEU A 64 -4.47 25.06 -15.06
N SER A 65 -5.57 24.33 -15.24
CA SER A 65 -6.88 24.75 -14.78
C SER A 65 -6.90 24.90 -13.23
N PRO A 66 -7.77 25.75 -12.66
CA PRO A 66 -7.88 25.93 -11.21
C PRO A 66 -8.20 24.62 -10.47
N GLU A 67 -8.94 23.69 -11.10
CA GLU A 67 -9.21 22.34 -10.56
C GLU A 67 -7.94 21.48 -10.48
N ALA A 68 -7.11 21.53 -11.52
CA ALA A 68 -5.82 20.84 -11.53
C ALA A 68 -4.86 21.44 -10.50
N THR A 69 -4.86 22.77 -10.33
CA THR A 69 -4.06 23.45 -9.29
C THR A 69 -4.49 23.04 -7.88
N SER A 70 -5.80 22.95 -7.60
CA SER A 70 -6.32 22.46 -6.31
C SER A 70 -5.89 21.00 -6.04
N SER A 71 -5.93 20.16 -7.09
CA SER A 71 -5.47 18.77 -7.02
C SER A 71 -3.96 18.68 -6.73
N LEU A 72 -3.14 19.56 -7.32
CA LEU A 72 -1.71 19.64 -7.05
C LEU A 72 -1.40 20.13 -5.64
N ASN A 73 -2.14 21.11 -5.12
CA ASN A 73 -2.00 21.58 -3.73
C ASN A 73 -2.37 20.47 -2.72
N THR A 74 -3.40 19.68 -3.02
CA THR A 74 -3.77 18.51 -2.23
C THR A 74 -2.65 17.46 -2.27
N ALA A 75 -2.08 17.20 -3.45
CA ALA A 75 -0.94 16.29 -3.60
C ALA A 75 0.29 16.76 -2.81
N GLU A 76 0.55 18.07 -2.76
CA GLU A 76 1.63 18.66 -1.98
C GLU A 76 1.44 18.45 -0.47
N SER A 77 0.24 18.69 0.04
CA SER A 77 -0.10 18.40 1.45
C SER A 77 0.13 16.93 1.81
N LEU A 78 -0.29 16.01 0.93
CA LEU A 78 -0.05 14.57 1.13
C LEU A 78 1.44 14.20 1.11
N LEU A 79 2.25 14.85 0.26
CA LEU A 79 3.70 14.64 0.24
C LEU A 79 4.38 15.19 1.49
N THR A 80 3.93 16.34 2.00
CA THR A 80 4.43 16.90 3.26
C THR A 80 4.12 15.99 4.44
N GLN A 81 2.88 15.47 4.52
CA GLN A 81 2.50 14.46 5.52
C GLN A 81 3.32 13.17 5.38
N ALA A 82 3.55 12.71 4.14
CA ALA A 82 4.37 11.53 3.90
C ALA A 82 5.83 11.73 4.34
N ARG A 83 6.40 12.94 4.18
CA ARG A 83 7.74 13.28 4.67
C ARG A 83 7.82 13.31 6.18
N THR A 84 6.86 13.94 6.87
CA THR A 84 6.85 13.97 8.33
C THR A 84 6.71 12.57 8.92
N MET A 85 5.84 11.74 8.34
CA MET A 85 5.71 10.33 8.75
C MET A 85 6.99 9.51 8.45
N LEU A 86 7.71 9.81 7.37
CA LEU A 86 8.97 9.13 7.04
C LEU A 86 10.04 9.42 8.10
N GLU A 87 10.18 10.66 8.55
CA GLU A 87 11.08 11.02 9.64
C GLU A 87 10.68 10.32 10.95
N GLN A 88 9.38 10.25 11.25
CA GLN A 88 8.87 9.48 12.39
C GLN A 88 9.08 7.97 12.26
N ALA A 89 9.22 7.43 11.04
CA ALA A 89 9.51 6.02 10.80
C ALA A 89 11.02 5.73 10.89
N LYS A 90 11.89 6.71 10.58
CA LYS A 90 13.34 6.62 10.78
C LYS A 90 13.72 6.57 12.26
N SER A 91 13.02 7.34 13.09
CA SER A 91 13.24 7.40 14.54
C SER A 91 12.56 6.26 15.31
N GLU A 92 11.76 5.43 14.63
CA GLU A 92 10.99 4.37 15.28
C GLU A 92 11.86 3.16 15.61
N THR A 93 11.81 2.72 16.87
CA THR A 93 12.57 1.55 17.35
C THR A 93 11.80 0.24 17.17
N GLU A 94 10.46 0.31 17.11
CA GLU A 94 9.63 -0.86 16.96
C GLU A 94 9.39 -1.21 15.47
N PRO A 95 9.83 -2.39 14.99
CA PRO A 95 9.80 -2.71 13.57
C PRO A 95 8.37 -2.81 13.00
N LYS A 96 7.39 -3.25 13.80
CA LYS A 96 5.98 -3.33 13.38
C LYS A 96 5.40 -1.94 13.12
N THR A 97 5.61 -1.03 14.07
CA THR A 97 5.14 0.35 13.99
C THR A 97 5.80 1.10 12.82
N ALA A 98 7.09 0.87 12.59
CA ALA A 98 7.80 1.42 11.44
C ALA A 98 7.26 0.87 10.10
N GLU A 99 6.93 -0.43 10.03
CA GLU A 99 6.31 -1.01 8.83
C GLU A 99 4.91 -0.43 8.56
N GLU A 100 4.08 -0.28 9.59
CA GLU A 100 2.74 0.33 9.45
C GLU A 100 2.81 1.78 8.97
N LYS A 101 3.77 2.55 9.50
CA LYS A 101 4.08 3.90 9.00
C LYS A 101 4.52 3.88 7.55
N LEU A 102 5.45 3.00 7.15
CA LEU A 102 5.89 2.84 5.76
C LEU A 102 4.74 2.47 4.81
N ARG A 103 3.84 1.56 5.22
CA ARG A 103 2.64 1.22 4.44
C ARG A 103 1.72 2.44 4.27
N THR A 104 1.57 3.24 5.32
CA THR A 104 0.76 4.47 5.28
C THR A 104 1.38 5.50 4.34
N ILE A 105 2.70 5.72 4.43
CA ILE A 105 3.46 6.60 3.53
C ILE A 105 3.30 6.14 2.08
N HIS A 106 3.37 4.84 1.81
CA HIS A 106 3.18 4.30 0.47
C HIS A 106 1.78 4.60 -0.10
N ARG A 107 0.74 4.52 0.74
CA ARG A 107 -0.64 4.89 0.35
C ARG A 107 -0.75 6.38 0.03
N LEU A 108 -0.14 7.25 0.85
CA LEU A 108 -0.11 8.70 0.61
C LEU A 108 0.60 9.04 -0.70
N LEU A 109 1.77 8.44 -0.94
CA LEU A 109 2.51 8.57 -2.19
C LEU A 109 1.71 8.14 -3.41
N THR A 110 0.98 7.03 -3.31
CA THR A 110 0.13 6.52 -4.40
C THR A 110 -1.01 7.48 -4.71
N ARG A 111 -1.65 8.04 -3.67
CA ARG A 111 -2.70 9.06 -3.83
C ARG A 111 -2.14 10.34 -4.47
N ALA A 112 -1.02 10.87 -3.97
CA ALA A 112 -0.37 12.05 -4.53
C ALA A 112 0.02 11.85 -6.00
N ARG A 113 0.59 10.69 -6.36
CA ARG A 113 0.90 10.34 -7.76
C ARG A 113 -0.33 10.32 -8.67
N ARG A 114 -1.47 9.80 -8.17
CA ARG A 114 -2.72 9.79 -8.93
C ARG A 114 -3.25 11.20 -9.15
N LEU A 115 -3.23 12.04 -8.11
CA LEU A 115 -3.64 13.44 -8.21
C LEU A 115 -2.79 14.21 -9.23
N ILE A 116 -1.46 14.07 -9.15
CA ILE A 116 -0.55 14.70 -10.12
C ILE A 116 -0.83 14.20 -11.53
N ARG A 117 -0.99 12.89 -11.73
CA ARG A 117 -1.29 12.31 -13.05
C ARG A 117 -2.63 12.80 -13.60
N ASN A 118 -3.66 12.89 -12.76
CA ASN A 118 -4.97 13.34 -13.19
C ASN A 118 -4.97 14.83 -13.53
N ALA A 119 -4.24 15.64 -12.75
CA ALA A 119 -4.06 17.07 -13.00
C ALA A 119 -3.27 17.35 -14.29
N THR A 120 -2.33 16.47 -14.67
CA THR A 120 -1.52 16.63 -15.89
C THR A 120 -2.00 15.79 -17.06
N LYS A 121 -3.10 15.04 -16.93
CA LYS A 121 -3.63 14.24 -18.03
C LYS A 121 -4.23 15.19 -19.06
N PRO A 122 -3.87 15.09 -20.36
CA PRO A 122 -4.57 15.84 -21.39
C PRO A 122 -6.05 15.45 -21.33
N GLN A 123 -6.95 16.43 -21.22
CA GLN A 123 -8.37 16.18 -21.40
C GLN A 123 -8.53 15.62 -22.82
N VAL A 124 -8.92 14.35 -22.91
CA VAL A 124 -9.38 13.79 -24.18
C VAL A 124 -10.77 14.35 -24.35
N THR A 125 -10.87 15.50 -25.02
CA THR A 125 -12.16 16.01 -25.50
C THR A 125 -12.72 14.92 -26.41
N PRO A 126 -13.90 14.34 -26.12
CA PRO A 126 -14.52 13.41 -27.07
C PRO A 126 -14.69 14.16 -28.41
N PRO A 127 -14.41 13.51 -29.56
CA PRO A 127 -14.56 14.17 -30.85
C PRO A 127 -15.99 14.70 -30.97
N ALA A 128 -16.10 16.01 -31.20
CA ALA A 128 -17.35 16.68 -31.49
C ALA A 128 -17.86 16.14 -32.83
N GLY A 129 -18.71 15.12 -32.78
CA GLY A 129 -19.27 14.50 -33.98
C GLY A 129 -19.50 13.01 -33.79
N SER A 130 -20.60 12.67 -33.12
CA SER A 130 -21.35 11.48 -33.48
C SER A 130 -22.76 11.96 -33.87
N PRO A 131 -23.17 11.77 -35.14
CA PRO A 131 -24.46 12.20 -35.66
C PRO A 131 -25.64 11.45 -35.03
#